data_AF-A0A662PBQ0-F1
#
_entry.id   AF-A0A662PBQ0-F1
#
_cell.length_a   1.000
_cell.length_b   1.000
_cell.length_c   1.000
_cell.angle_alpha   90.00
_cell.angle_beta   90.00
_cell.angle_gamma   90.00
#
_symmetry.space_group_name_H-M   'P 1'
#
loop_
_entity.id
_entity.type
_entity.pdbx_description
1 polymer ?
#
loop_
_entity_poly.entity_id
_entity_poly.type
_entity_poly.pdbx_seq_one_letter_code
_entity_poly.pdbx_strand_id
1 'polypeptide(L)'
;MIAPILAVLPLIVVFFGIVFLRRSGAEMAVVGLVLVLIIAKFYFDTPLEVGIAASIYGLLKSLGITLAVVWTMFMIFLMREVGALDTISSSIKKVAETKEEQALWIGIAFGSLV
;
A
#
# COMPACT_ATOMS: atom_id res chain seq x y z
N MET A 1 -25.15 17.20 2.79
CA MET A 1 -24.82 16.13 1.81
C MET A 1 -23.37 16.18 1.28
N ILE A 2 -22.58 17.24 1.54
CA ILE A 2 -21.21 17.39 0.98
C ILE A 2 -20.13 16.68 1.82
N ALA A 3 -20.33 16.54 3.13
CA ALA A 3 -19.39 15.92 4.05
C ALA A 3 -18.80 14.55 3.62
N PRO A 4 -19.59 13.55 3.15
CA PRO A 4 -19.01 12.27 2.74
C PRO A 4 -18.11 12.38 1.51
N ILE A 5 -18.41 13.29 0.58
CA ILE A 5 -17.57 13.54 -0.60
C ILE A 5 -16.22 14.13 -0.15
N LEU A 6 -16.25 15.07 0.80
CA LEU A 6 -15.06 15.69 1.36
C LEU A 6 -14.21 14.71 2.16
N ALA A 7 -14.83 13.75 2.85
CA ALA A 7 -14.13 12.71 3.60
C ALA A 7 -13.37 11.72 2.70
N VAL A 8 -13.88 11.46 1.49
CA VAL A 8 -13.24 10.54 0.53
C VAL A 8 -12.21 11.26 -0.35
N LEU A 9 -12.24 12.59 -0.42
CA LEU A 9 -11.33 13.39 -1.25
C LEU A 9 -9.84 13.07 -1.06
N PRO A 10 -9.29 12.95 0.16
CA PRO A 10 -7.88 12.58 0.34
C PRO A 10 -7.52 11.25 -0.31
N LEU A 11 -8.42 10.27 -0.24
CA LEU A 11 -8.21 8.97 -0.85
C LEU A 11 -8.15 9.07 -2.38
N ILE A 12 -9.06 9.85 -2.98
CA ILE A 12 -9.07 10.09 -4.43
C ILE A 12 -7.76 10.77 -4.86
N VAL A 13 -7.29 11.77 -4.12
CA VAL A 13 -6.02 12.47 -4.40
C VAL A 13 -4.83 11.51 -4.33
N VAL A 14 -4.77 10.66 -3.30
CA VAL A 14 -3.73 9.63 -3.15
C VAL A 14 -3.72 8.69 -4.35
N PHE A 15 -4.88 8.11 -4.71
CA PHE A 15 -4.99 7.21 -5.85
C PHE A 15 -4.61 7.90 -7.16
N PHE A 16 -5.08 9.13 -7.37
CA PHE A 16 -4.76 9.90 -8.56
C PHE A 16 -3.25 10.14 -8.68
N GLY A 17 -2.58 10.51 -7.59
CA GLY A 17 -1.13 10.73 -7.60
C GLY A 17 -0.31 9.47 -7.83
N ILE A 18 -0.74 8.32 -7.29
CA ILE A 18 -0.07 7.05 -7.55
C ILE A 18 -0.24 6.63 -9.02
N VAL A 19 -1.47 6.67 -9.54
CA VAL A 19 -1.79 6.11 -10.86
C VAL A 19 -1.33 7.03 -12.00
N PHE A 20 -1.69 8.32 -11.93
CA PHE A 20 -1.46 9.24 -13.05
C PHE A 20 -0.12 9.97 -12.95
N LEU A 21 0.26 10.39 -11.74
CA LEU A 21 1.53 11.09 -11.52
C LEU A 21 2.70 10.13 -11.26
N ARG A 22 2.44 8.82 -11.18
CA ARG A 22 3.44 7.76 -10.92
C ARG A 22 4.28 8.06 -9.67
N ARG A 23 3.67 8.69 -8.66
CA ARG A 23 4.34 9.03 -7.40
C ARG A 23 4.39 7.82 -6.49
N SER A 24 5.41 7.77 -5.64
CA SER A 24 5.53 6.69 -4.66
C SER A 24 4.37 6.72 -3.67
N GLY A 25 3.91 5.55 -3.24
CA GLY A 25 2.84 5.46 -2.24
C GLY A 25 3.19 6.16 -0.93
N ALA A 26 4.47 6.17 -0.56
CA ALA A 26 4.97 6.87 0.62
C ALA A 26 4.83 8.41 0.49
N GLU A 27 5.21 8.99 -0.65
CA GLU A 27 5.00 10.42 -0.91
C GLU A 27 3.52 10.78 -0.84
N MET A 28 2.67 9.99 -1.50
CA MET A 28 1.24 10.25 -1.53
C MET A 28 0.58 10.06 -0.17
N ALA A 29 1.07 9.16 0.68
CA ALA A 29 0.58 9.01 2.05
C ALA A 29 0.77 10.30 2.87
N VAL A 30 1.91 10.98 2.74
CA VAL A 30 2.16 12.27 3.41
C VAL A 30 1.20 13.34 2.88
N VAL A 31 1.02 13.42 1.56
CA VAL A 31 0.08 14.36 0.93
C VAL A 31 -1.35 14.11 1.41
N GLY A 32 -1.78 12.86 1.44
CA GLY A 32 -3.10 12.46 1.92
C GLY A 32 -3.31 12.82 3.40
N LEU A 33 -2.31 12.59 4.24
CA LEU A 33 -2.35 12.94 5.66
C LEU A 33 -2.49 14.46 5.87
N VAL A 34 -1.70 15.25 5.15
CA VAL A 34 -1.78 16.72 5.21
C VAL A 34 -3.17 17.20 4.76
N LEU A 35 -3.71 16.64 3.67
CA LEU A 35 -5.03 16.99 3.17
C LEU A 35 -6.13 16.65 4.19
N VAL A 36 -6.06 15.47 4.81
CA VAL A 36 -6.99 15.04 5.87
C VAL A 36 -6.95 16.02 7.05
N LEU A 37 -5.76 16.40 7.52
CA LEU A 37 -5.62 17.31 8.66
C LEU A 37 -6.18 18.70 8.35
N ILE A 38 -5.97 19.21 7.13
CA ILE A 38 -6.54 20.49 6.68
C ILE A 38 -8.07 20.39 6.67
N ILE A 39 -8.65 19.36 6.07
CA ILE A 39 -10.11 19.19 6.00
C ILE A 39 -10.69 19.03 7.41
N ALA A 40 -10.08 18.22 8.26
CA ALA A 40 -10.51 18.01 9.64
C ALA A 40 -10.54 19.33 10.44
N LYS A 41 -9.50 20.16 10.28
CA LYS A 41 -9.38 21.42 11.03
C LYS A 41 -10.36 22.48 10.53
N PHE A 42 -10.48 22.67 9.22
CA PHE A 42 -11.21 23.80 8.63
C PHE A 42 -12.68 23.52 8.30
N TYR A 43 -13.06 22.26 8.02
CA TYR A 43 -14.44 21.91 7.66
C TYR A 43 -15.21 21.28 8.83
N PHE A 44 -14.52 20.47 9.65
CA PHE A 44 -15.12 19.77 10.79
C PHE A 44 -14.78 20.40 12.14
N ASP A 45 -14.10 21.56 12.14
CA ASP A 45 -13.68 22.29 13.34
C ASP A 45 -12.92 21.41 14.36
N THR A 46 -12.24 20.37 13.90
CA THR A 46 -11.54 19.43 14.78
C THR A 46 -10.31 20.10 15.40
N PRO A 47 -10.12 20.03 16.74
CA PRO A 47 -8.90 20.54 17.37
C PRO A 47 -7.65 19.87 16.78
N LEU A 48 -6.60 20.66 16.53
CA LEU A 48 -5.38 20.16 15.90
C LEU A 48 -4.70 19.07 16.75
N GLU A 49 -4.77 19.21 18.08
CA GLU A 49 -4.30 18.22 19.05
C GLU A 49 -4.93 16.84 18.81
N VAL A 50 -6.24 16.80 18.57
CA VAL A 50 -6.98 15.56 18.30
C VAL A 50 -6.56 14.98 16.95
N GLY A 51 -6.40 15.82 15.92
CA GLY A 51 -5.95 15.38 14.59
C GLY A 51 -4.54 14.76 14.60
N ILE A 52 -3.62 15.39 15.33
CA ILE A 52 -2.24 14.88 15.50
C ILE A 52 -2.25 13.59 16.33
N ALA A 53 -2.97 13.57 17.46
CA ALA A 53 -3.07 12.38 18.30
C ALA A 53 -3.68 11.19 17.53
N ALA A 54 -4.72 11.42 16.72
CA ALA A 54 -5.30 10.40 15.84
C ALA A 54 -4.33 9.92 14.77
N SER A 55 -3.50 10.80 14.21
CA SER A 55 -2.47 10.44 13.22
C SER A 55 -1.39 9.55 13.84
N ILE A 56 -0.90 9.90 15.03
CA ILE A 56 0.08 9.08 15.79
C ILE A 56 -0.55 7.72 16.14
N TYR A 57 -1.78 7.72 16.63
CA TYR A 57 -2.51 6.49 16.93
C TYR A 57 -2.65 5.60 15.69
N GLY A 58 -2.96 6.18 14.53
CA GLY A 58 -3.02 5.47 13.25
C GLY A 58 -1.68 4.84 12.86
N LEU A 59 -0.58 5.59 12.99
CA LEU A 59 0.77 5.07 12.76
C LEU A 59 1.08 3.88 13.68
N LEU A 60 0.80 3.99 14.98
CA LEU A 60 1.00 2.91 15.94
C LEU A 60 0.14 1.68 15.61
N LYS A 61 -1.11 1.88 15.19
CA LYS A 61 -2.00 0.78 14.77
C LYS A 61 -1.50 0.08 13.50
N SER A 62 -0.82 0.80 12.60
CA SER A 62 -0.25 0.23 11.37
C SER A 62 1.04 -0.56 11.59
N LEU A 63 1.61 -0.58 12.80
CA LEU A 63 2.86 -1.30 13.08
C LEU A 63 2.76 -2.79 12.77
N GLY A 64 1.61 -3.42 13.03
CA GLY A 64 1.40 -4.84 12.70
C GLY A 64 1.55 -5.13 11.21
N ILE A 65 0.95 -4.27 10.37
CA ILE A 65 1.05 -4.37 8.90
C ILE A 65 2.48 -4.07 8.45
N THR A 66 3.10 -3.02 9.01
CA THR A 66 4.46 -2.62 8.67
C THR A 66 5.45 -3.75 8.95
N LEU A 67 5.36 -4.38 10.12
CA LEU A 67 6.21 -5.50 10.50
C LEU A 67 5.98 -6.73 9.60
N ALA A 68 4.72 -7.02 9.25
CA ALA A 68 4.39 -8.09 8.31
C ALA A 68 5.05 -7.85 6.94
N VAL A 69 4.96 -6.63 6.41
CA VAL A 69 5.58 -6.27 5.13
C VAL A 69 7.11 -6.38 5.20
N VAL A 70 7.73 -5.90 6.29
CA VAL A 70 9.18 -6.02 6.50
C VAL A 70 9.62 -7.47 6.50
N TRP A 71 8.91 -8.36 7.19
CA TRP A 71 9.24 -9.80 7.20
C TRP A 71 9.02 -10.46 5.84
N THR A 72 7.96 -10.10 5.12
CA THR A 72 7.74 -10.58 3.75
C THR A 72 8.88 -10.14 2.82
N MET A 73 9.31 -8.88 2.92
CA MET A 73 10.45 -8.39 2.15
C MET A 73 11.75 -9.10 2.52
N PHE A 74 11.98 -9.34 3.82
CA PHE A 74 13.12 -10.13 4.30
C PHE A 74 13.11 -11.54 3.71
N MET A 75 11.95 -12.21 3.69
CA MET A 75 11.80 -13.53 3.08
C MET A 75 12.13 -13.49 1.58
N ILE A 76 11.68 -12.47 0.86
CA ILE A 76 12.03 -12.28 -0.57
C ILE A 76 13.54 -12.13 -0.75
N PHE A 77 14.21 -11.34 0.10
CA PHE A 77 15.67 -11.21 0.04
C PHE A 77 16.40 -12.50 0.38
N LEU A 78 15.93 -13.24 1.39
CA LEU A 78 16.48 -14.55 1.75
C LEU A 78 16.34 -15.54 0.59
N MET A 79 15.15 -15.63 -0.03
CA MET A 79 14.91 -16.48 -1.20
C MET A 79 15.79 -16.11 -2.39
N ARG A 80 16.11 -14.82 -2.56
CA ARG A 80 17.04 -14.35 -3.58
C ARG A 80 18.47 -14.82 -3.28
N GLU A 81 18.92 -14.70 -2.05
CA GLU A 81 20.29 -15.07 -1.65
C GLU A 81 20.57 -16.58 -1.82
N VAL A 82 19.57 -17.42 -1.53
CA VAL A 82 19.70 -18.88 -1.68
C VAL A 82 19.37 -19.40 -3.09
N GLY A 83 19.06 -18.51 -4.05
CA GLY A 83 18.70 -18.89 -5.43
C GLY A 83 17.32 -19.53 -5.60
N ALA A 84 16.50 -19.57 -4.55
CA ALA A 84 15.15 -20.14 -4.60
C ALA A 84 14.23 -19.30 -5.50
N LEU A 85 14.39 -17.97 -5.50
CA LEU A 85 13.57 -17.08 -6.32
C LEU A 85 13.78 -17.32 -7.83
N ASP A 86 15.03 -17.56 -8.25
CA ASP A 86 15.36 -17.88 -9.64
C ASP A 86 14.82 -19.26 -10.05
N THR A 87 14.90 -20.23 -9.13
CA THR A 87 14.34 -21.57 -9.35
C THR A 87 12.83 -21.50 -9.58
N ILE A 88 12.09 -20.74 -8.75
CA ILE A 88 10.64 -20.52 -8.92
C ILE A 88 10.37 -19.81 -10.25
N SER A 89 11.09 -18.72 -10.56
CA SER A 89 10.90 -17.97 -11.81
C SER A 89 11.11 -18.84 -13.05
N SER A 90 12.18 -19.65 -13.06
CA SER A 90 12.49 -20.54 -14.17
C SER A 90 11.44 -21.66 -14.33
N SER A 91 10.88 -22.14 -13.21
CA SER A 91 9.84 -23.17 -13.22
C SER A 91 8.53 -22.64 -13.79
N ILE A 92 8.11 -21.44 -13.40
CA ILE A 92 6.89 -20.80 -13.94
C ILE A 92 7.04 -20.60 -15.45
N LYS A 93 8.19 -20.11 -15.93
CA LYS A 93 8.45 -19.91 -17.37
C LYS A 93 8.43 -21.19 -18.20
N LYS A 94 8.62 -22.36 -17.58
CA LYS A 94 8.53 -23.66 -18.27
C LYS A 94 7.08 -24.15 -18.40
N VAL A 95 6.20 -23.74 -17.49
CA VAL A 95 4.81 -24.22 -17.43
C VAL A 95 3.86 -23.22 -18.11
N ALA A 96 4.13 -21.92 -17.99
CA ALA A 96 3.31 -20.86 -18.55
C ALA A 96 4.00 -20.24 -19.78
N GLU A 97 3.39 -20.43 -20.95
CA GLU A 97 3.94 -20.00 -22.23
C GLU A 97 3.69 -18.51 -22.48
N THR A 98 2.51 -18.02 -22.07
CA THR A 98 2.11 -16.63 -22.28
C THR A 98 2.40 -15.73 -21.07
N LYS A 99 2.53 -14.42 -21.29
CA LYS A 99 2.81 -13.45 -20.20
C LYS A 99 1.60 -13.34 -19.26
N GLU A 100 0.41 -13.50 -19.81
CA GLU A 100 -0.87 -13.52 -19.14
C GLU A 100 -0.94 -14.71 -18.18
N GLU A 101 -0.56 -15.90 -18.64
CA GLU A 101 -0.47 -17.10 -17.78
C GLU A 101 0.58 -16.94 -16.68
N GLN A 102 1.76 -16.38 -16.99
CA GLN A 102 2.79 -16.14 -15.98
C GLN A 102 2.30 -15.16 -14.91
N ALA A 103 1.60 -14.09 -15.30
CA ALA A 103 0.99 -13.14 -14.37
C ALA A 103 -0.09 -13.81 -13.51
N LEU A 104 -0.89 -14.71 -14.10
CA LEU A 104 -1.91 -15.48 -13.39
C LEU A 104 -1.28 -16.44 -12.36
N TRP A 105 -0.20 -17.11 -12.71
CA TRP A 105 0.56 -17.98 -11.80
C TRP A 105 1.17 -17.19 -10.65
N ILE A 106 1.75 -16.02 -10.91
CA ILE A 106 2.34 -15.17 -9.86
C ILE A 106 1.24 -14.58 -8.97
N GLY A 107 0.14 -14.11 -9.54
CA GLY A 107 -0.91 -13.39 -8.82
C GLY A 107 -1.92 -14.29 -8.10
N ILE A 108 -2.46 -15.30 -8.78
CA ILE A 108 -3.53 -16.15 -8.25
C ILE A 108 -2.95 -17.37 -7.51
N ALA A 109 -2.02 -18.11 -8.13
CA ALA A 109 -1.60 -19.41 -7.58
C ALA A 109 -0.77 -19.29 -6.28
N PHE A 110 0.08 -18.26 -6.14
CA PHE A 110 0.79 -18.00 -4.88
C PHE A 110 -0.04 -17.22 -3.86
N GLY A 111 -1.02 -16.43 -4.31
CA GLY A 111 -1.89 -15.63 -3.44
C GLY A 111 -3.05 -16.42 -2.81
N SER A 112 -3.49 -17.52 -3.44
CA SER A 112 -4.62 -18.33 -2.96
C SER A 112 -4.23 -19.46 -2.00
N LEU A 113 -2.94 -19.67 -1.72
CA LEU A 113 -2.44 -20.71 -0.80
C LEU A 113 -2.46 -20.25 0.67
N VAL A 114 -3.38 -19.34 1.03
CA VAL A 114 -3.65 -18.89 2.40
C VAL A 114 -4.87 -19.63 2.94
#